data_AF-A0A7X4HXX6-F1
#
_entry.id   AF-A0A7X4HXX6-F1
#
_cell.length_a   1.000
_cell.length_b   1.000
_cell.length_c   1.000
_cell.angle_alpha   90.00
_cell.angle_beta   90.00
_cell.angle_gamma   90.00
#
_symmetry.space_group_name_H-M   'P 1'
#
loop_
_entity.id
_entity.type
_entity.pdbx_description
1 polymer ?
#
loop_
_entity_poly.entity_id
_entity_poly.type
_entity_poly.pdbx_seq_one_letter_code
_entity_poly.pdbx_strand_id
1 'polypeptide(L)' 'MPDHLPAEVKDLLQRKRRWHREQSKAPLQEKVRILLELQRQDLPLLARQRPLRPWERPWDVIP' A
#
# COMPACT_ATOMS: atom_id res chain seq x y z
N MET A 1 -13.63 -15.14 15.08
CA MET A 1 -13.26 -13.70 15.08
C MET A 1 -13.86 -13.15 16.36
N PRO A 2 -13.13 -12.41 17.22
CA PRO A 2 -13.69 -12.01 18.51
C PRO A 2 -14.96 -11.20 18.29
N ASP A 3 -16.07 -11.66 18.85
CA ASP A 3 -17.43 -11.25 18.46
C ASP A 3 -17.81 -9.81 18.83
N HIS A 4 -16.93 -9.07 19.52
CA HIS A 4 -17.20 -7.71 19.99
C HIS A 4 -16.06 -6.75 19.66
N LEU A 5 -15.86 -6.47 18.36
CA LEU A 5 -15.13 -5.27 17.96
C LEU A 5 -15.97 -4.02 18.27
N PRO A 6 -15.36 -2.94 18.80
CA PRO A 6 -16.01 -1.64 18.96
C PRO A 6 -16.63 -1.16 17.64
N ALA A 7 -17.73 -0.39 17.71
CA ALA A 7 -18.43 0.10 16.53
C ALA A 7 -17.51 0.87 15.57
N GLU A 8 -16.64 1.73 16.12
CA GLU A 8 -15.65 2.49 15.35
C GLU A 8 -14.67 1.60 14.58
N VAL A 9 -14.22 0.50 15.19
CA VAL A 9 -13.32 -0.46 14.55
C VAL A 9 -14.04 -1.19 13.42
N LYS A 10 -15.31 -1.57 13.63
CA LYS A 10 -16.14 -2.18 12.58
C LYS A 10 -16.29 -1.24 11.38
N ASP A 11 -16.58 0.04 11.63
CA ASP A 11 -16.71 1.05 10.59
C ASP A 11 -15.41 1.26 9.82
N LEU A 12 -14.28 1.34 10.52
CA LEU A 12 -12.96 1.48 9.89
C LEU A 12 -12.63 0.27 9.01
N LEU A 13 -12.92 -0.95 9.46
CA LEU A 13 -12.74 -2.17 8.67
C LEU A 13 -13.65 -2.20 7.44
N GLN A 14 -14.89 -1.74 7.55
CA GLN A 14 -15.79 -1.63 6.41
C GLN A 14 -15.29 -0.61 5.38
N ARG A 15 -14.82 0.55 5.83
CA ARG A 15 -14.20 1.57 4.95
C ARG A 15 -12.97 1.01 4.25
N LYS A 16 -12.09 0.30 4.97
CA LYS A 16 -10.93 -0.38 4.39
C LYS A 16 -11.35 -1.39 3.32
N ARG A 17 -12.36 -2.22 3.58
CA ARG A 17 -12.88 -3.18 2.59
C ARG A 17 -13.43 -2.48 1.34
N ARG A 18 -14.17 -1.38 1.51
CA ARG A 18 -14.68 -0.59 0.39
C ARG A 18 -13.54 -0.01 -0.44
N TRP A 19 -12.55 0.57 0.20
CA TRP A 19 -11.36 1.11 -0.45
C TRP A 19 -10.61 0.03 -1.26
N HIS A 20 -10.40 -1.16 -0.71
CA HIS A 20 -9.78 -2.27 -1.45
C HIS A 20 -10.58 -2.69 -2.68
N ARG A 21 -11.92 -2.70 -2.60
CA ARG A 21 -12.77 -3.01 -3.76
C ARG A 21 -12.59 -1.98 -4.86
N GLU A 22 -12.57 -0.70 -4.54
CA GLU A 22 -12.37 0.35 -5.53
C GLU A 22 -10.95 0.31 -6.13
N GLN A 23 -9.92 0.09 -5.30
CA GLN A 23 -8.57 -0.12 -5.80
C GLN A 23 -8.43 -1.33 -6.73
N SER A 24 -9.15 -2.43 -6.45
CA SER A 24 -9.10 -3.61 -7.32
C SER A 24 -9.60 -3.33 -8.74
N LYS A 25 -10.51 -2.36 -8.89
CA LYS A 25 -11.06 -1.93 -10.20
C LYS A 25 -10.17 -0.92 -10.92
N ALA A 26 -9.17 -0.35 -10.24
CA ALA A 26 -8.31 0.65 -10.84
C ALA A 26 -7.53 0.06 -12.05
N PRO A 27 -7.29 0.87 -13.11
CA PRO A 27 -6.43 0.48 -14.22
C PRO A 27 -5.05 0.04 -13.74
N LEU A 28 -4.40 -0.84 -14.50
CA LEU A 28 -3.06 -1.34 -14.15
C LEU A 28 -2.04 -0.19 -14.00
N GLN A 29 -2.10 0.80 -14.90
CA GLN A 29 -1.24 1.97 -14.85
C GLN A 29 -1.36 2.73 -13.52
N GLU A 30 -2.59 2.93 -13.05
CA GLU A 30 -2.86 3.63 -11.79
C GLU A 30 -2.34 2.82 -10.59
N LYS A 31 -2.47 1.49 -10.63
CA LYS A 31 -1.89 0.61 -9.60
C LYS A 31 -0.37 0.69 -9.57
N VAL A 32 0.29 0.72 -10.73
CA VAL A 32 1.75 0.89 -10.84
C VAL A 32 2.17 2.26 -10.30
N ARG A 33 1.46 3.33 -10.67
CA ARG A 33 1.69 4.68 -10.14
C ARG A 33 1.64 4.70 -8.61
N ILE A 34 0.60 4.11 -8.02
CA ILE A 34 0.45 4.01 -6.55
C ILE A 34 1.59 3.21 -5.93
N LEU A 35 1.98 2.08 -6.53
CA LEU A 35 3.07 1.25 -6.03
C LEU A 35 4.41 2.01 -6.02
N LEU A 36 4.73 2.73 -7.09
CA LEU A 36 5.96 3.51 -7.19
C LEU A 36 5.98 4.66 -6.17
N GLU A 37 4.84 5.30 -5.93
CA GLU A 37 4.70 6.34 -4.92
C GLU A 37 4.97 5.79 -3.50
N LEU A 38 4.37 4.64 -3.16
CA LEU A 38 4.63 3.97 -1.89
C LEU A 38 6.10 3.56 -1.75
N GLN A 39 6.71 3.03 -2.83
CA GLN A 39 8.14 2.68 -2.83
C GLN A 39 9.01 3.90 -2.49
N ARG A 40 8.73 5.08 -3.07
CA ARG A 40 9.49 6.32 -2.79
C ARG A 40 9.38 6.75 -1.34
N GLN A 41 8.22 6.56 -0.71
CA GLN A 41 8.00 6.90 0.70
C GLN A 41 8.71 5.95 1.65
N ASP A 42 8.70 4.65 1.35
CA ASP A 42 9.28 3.60 2.20
C ASP A 42 10.80 3.46 2.06
N LEU A 43 11.34 3.75 0.87
CA LEU A 43 12.77 3.65 0.55
C LEU A 43 13.72 4.29 1.60
N PRO A 44 13.54 5.55 2.04
CA PRO A 44 14.41 6.14 3.05
C PRO A 44 14.31 5.46 4.40
N LEU A 45 13.16 4.87 4.76
CA LEU A 45 12.98 4.15 6.00
C LEU A 45 13.72 2.80 5.97
N LEU A 46 13.59 2.08 4.86
CA LEU A 46 14.27 0.79 4.66
C LEU A 46 15.79 0.95 4.59
N ALA A 47 16.27 1.94 3.86
CA ALA A 47 17.70 2.21 3.69
C ALA A 47 18.39 2.59 5.01
N ARG A 48 17.66 3.19 5.96
CA ARG A 48 18.18 3.50 7.31
C ARG A 48 18.34 2.26 8.19
N GLN A 49 17.53 1.24 7.98
CA GLN A 49 17.53 0.03 8.83
C GLN A 49 18.46 -1.05 8.29
N ARG A 50 18.62 -1.15 6.97
CA ARG A 50 19.43 -2.20 6.32
C ARG A 50 19.80 -1.83 4.88
N PRO A 51 20.83 -2.48 4.32
CA PRO A 51 21.06 -2.45 2.88
C PRO A 51 19.81 -2.90 2.09
N LEU A 52 19.52 -2.17 1.02
CA LEU A 52 18.41 -2.50 0.11
C LEU A 52 18.75 -3.74 -0.71
N ARG A 53 17.79 -4.66 -0.79
CA ARG A 53 17.86 -5.80 -1.71
C ARG A 53 17.72 -5.32 -3.15
N PRO A 54 18.20 -6.08 -4.15
CA PRO A 54 18.18 -5.65 -5.55
C PRO A 54 16.80 -5.22 -6.05
N TRP A 55 15.73 -5.92 -5.64
CA TRP A 55 14.35 -5.63 -6.04
C TRP A 55 13.70 -4.47 -5.26
N GLU A 56 14.31 -4.02 -4.17
CA GLU A 56 13.80 -2.89 -3.37
C GLU A 56 14.30 -1.55 -3.89
N ARG A 57 15.36 -1.57 -4.70
CA ARG A 57 15.89 -0.36 -5.33
C ARG A 57 14.82 0.28 -6.23
N PRO A 58 14.81 1.61 -6.34
CA PRO A 58 13.87 2.32 -7.21
C PRO A 58 13.93 1.74 -8.62
N TRP A 59 12.77 1.46 -9.21
CA TRP A 59 12.70 1.08 -10.61
C TRP A 59 12.72 2.34 -11.47
N ASP A 60 13.53 2.33 -12.53
CA ASP A 60 13.62 3.43 -13.49
C ASP A 60 12.50 3.30 -14.53
N VAL A 61 11.25 3.47 -14.08
CA VAL A 61 10.05 3.41 -14.92
C VAL A 61 9.17 4.63 -14.66
N ILE A 62 8.67 5.24 -15.74
CA ILE A 62 7.70 6.32 -15.69
C ILE A 62 6.31 5.69 -15.91
N PRO A 63 5.37 5.82 -14.97
CA PRO A 63 4.03 5.25 -15.08
C PRO A 63 3.18 5.94 -16.13
#